data_AF-A0A5B0GKJ0-F1
#
_entry.id   AF-A0A5B0GKJ0-F1
#
_cell.length_a   1.000
_cell.length_b   1.000
_cell.length_c   1.000
_cell.angle_alpha   90.00
_cell.angle_beta   90.00
_cell.angle_gamma   90.00
#
_symmetry.space_group_name_H-M   'P 1'
#
loop_
_entity.id
_entity.type
_entity.pdbx_description
1 polymer ?
#
loop_
_entity_poly.entity_id
_entity_poly.type
_entity_poly.pdbx_seq_one_letter_code
_entity_poly.pdbx_strand_id
1 'polypeptide(L)'
;MEFFTPTKAFGYGVAVPLLVVGAFRIFAEPATVVQPIQVSESFRKNGFTEQTLQRMLVDTLSELRTTAKGVTPETADGEQVLSELDFPDFSVPDTGLSVRSLIGYARMVLKLDSSLFGSVTGSSAGFSVELTLRDSQGEAVVIHRTAANKTPSGRRTSETSAHGPTDTQALEQTLRDAAMEILKHQSALLYADNLLQNQQRECFSEKAKCDFHEAREKYGQIAAGGGEESHESKRNTSWTKRMLSTLHLSTDNPKTPGTKSNAPWAELMLSKLDELDGNYEGAIRHASKIDQQSKRDKSWEKAVSWAYYNWGVALNDLGCYQAGVDVLKASVTRNPSYAPAHNALARSYNALAAASINAEPKTAALTDFRAQARAEATKAVELDPGYQEAFVNLGDALRPQRAASTGRNMKAADDGNEKEAREAYEKAIALNVDTAGRARQQLASMPGGYPATVGERIAKKRPECRQDLPPSLLEASGCSDTEIRAAATHGSEAVRIGLTGSHKAAGVCTNPALLLPQSDFIANPVGKSGQITEVQRDVEGTGRLHTRRQRS
;
A
#
# COMPACT_ATOMS: atom_id res chain seq x y z
N MET A 1 -50.52 -35.46 30.83
CA MET A 1 -49.90 -34.36 30.07
C MET A 1 -49.06 -33.56 31.05
N GLU A 2 -47.74 -33.77 31.06
CA GLU A 2 -46.80 -32.82 31.66
C GLU A 2 -45.81 -32.45 30.57
N PHE A 3 -45.85 -31.18 30.18
CA PHE A 3 -45.04 -30.61 29.12
C PHE A 3 -43.64 -30.27 29.65
N PHE A 4 -42.63 -30.79 28.96
CA PHE A 4 -41.24 -30.37 29.05
C PHE A 4 -41.08 -28.85 28.88
N THR A 5 -40.37 -28.20 29.80
CA THR A 5 -39.88 -26.82 29.62
C THR A 5 -38.42 -26.84 29.12
N PRO A 6 -38.10 -26.21 27.97
CA PRO A 6 -36.73 -26.13 27.46
C PRO A 6 -36.16 -24.72 27.68
N THR A 7 -35.31 -24.51 28.70
CA THR A 7 -34.63 -23.20 28.90
C THR A 7 -33.15 -23.28 29.27
N LYS A 8 -32.46 -24.41 29.06
CA LYS A 8 -31.01 -24.51 29.38
C LYS A 8 -30.06 -24.80 28.21
N ALA A 9 -30.54 -24.83 26.96
CA ALA A 9 -29.70 -25.18 25.80
C ALA A 9 -29.12 -23.99 25.01
N PHE A 10 -29.63 -22.76 25.19
CA PHE A 10 -29.27 -21.64 24.29
C PHE A 10 -28.01 -20.86 24.71
N GLY A 11 -27.56 -20.96 25.97
CA GLY A 11 -26.37 -20.23 26.46
C GLY A 11 -25.03 -20.90 26.11
N TYR A 12 -25.01 -22.23 25.96
CA TYR A 12 -23.77 -22.98 25.73
C TYR A 12 -23.30 -22.99 24.28
N GLY A 13 -24.20 -22.78 23.31
CA GLY A 13 -23.87 -22.81 21.88
C GLY A 13 -23.04 -21.62 21.37
N VAL A 14 -23.08 -20.48 22.07
CA VAL A 14 -22.34 -19.25 21.69
C VAL A 14 -21.16 -18.99 22.63
N ALA A 15 -21.30 -19.35 23.92
CA ALA A 15 -20.23 -19.19 24.90
C ALA A 15 -19.03 -20.11 24.64
N VAL A 16 -19.25 -21.35 24.20
CA VAL A 16 -18.16 -22.30 23.95
C VAL A 16 -17.30 -21.88 22.74
N PRO A 17 -17.85 -21.49 21.58
CA PRO A 17 -17.05 -20.94 20.49
C PRO A 17 -16.29 -19.67 20.86
N LEU A 18 -16.89 -18.75 21.63
CA LEU A 18 -16.23 -17.52 22.08
C LEU A 18 -15.10 -17.80 23.08
N LEU A 19 -15.28 -18.76 23.99
CA LEU A 19 -14.22 -19.21 24.90
C LEU A 19 -13.10 -19.92 24.15
N VAL A 20 -13.42 -20.71 23.12
CA VAL A 20 -12.42 -21.39 22.28
C VAL A 20 -11.67 -20.40 21.39
N VAL A 21 -12.34 -19.43 20.78
CA VAL A 21 -11.71 -18.37 19.98
C VAL A 21 -10.89 -17.42 20.87
N GLY A 22 -11.41 -17.06 22.05
CA GLY A 22 -10.72 -16.25 23.05
C GLY A 22 -9.49 -16.97 23.61
N ALA A 23 -9.61 -18.25 23.97
CA ALA A 23 -8.47 -19.07 24.36
C ALA A 23 -7.46 -19.22 23.22
N PHE A 24 -7.92 -19.42 21.97
CA PHE A 24 -7.03 -19.51 20.83
C PHE A 24 -6.21 -18.22 20.63
N ARG A 25 -6.83 -17.03 20.73
CA ARG A 25 -6.09 -15.75 20.70
C ARG A 25 -5.06 -15.66 21.83
N ILE A 26 -5.44 -16.04 23.04
CA ILE A 26 -4.61 -16.01 24.25
C ILE A 26 -3.44 -17.01 24.20
N PHE A 27 -3.53 -18.07 23.40
CA PHE A 27 -2.49 -19.10 23.33
C PHE A 27 -1.79 -19.22 21.97
N ALA A 28 -2.25 -18.53 20.92
CA ALA A 28 -1.69 -18.62 19.57
C ALA A 28 -0.94 -17.38 19.10
N GLU A 29 -1.26 -16.18 19.61
CA GLU A 29 -0.58 -14.95 19.18
C GLU A 29 0.69 -14.70 20.05
N PRO A 30 1.88 -14.57 19.44
CA PRO A 30 3.09 -14.20 20.16
C PRO A 30 3.00 -12.77 20.67
N ALA A 31 3.65 -12.46 21.79
CA ALA A 31 3.72 -11.10 22.31
C ALA A 31 5.15 -10.69 22.66
N THR A 32 5.47 -9.43 22.43
CA THR A 32 6.64 -8.76 23.00
C THR A 32 6.22 -8.02 24.26
N VAL A 33 6.70 -8.49 25.41
CA VAL A 33 6.45 -7.84 26.71
C VAL A 33 7.59 -6.87 27.02
N VAL A 34 7.26 -5.58 27.09
CA VAL A 34 8.21 -4.52 27.43
C VAL A 34 8.20 -4.32 28.94
N GLN A 35 9.34 -4.52 29.60
CA GLN A 35 9.52 -4.31 31.04
C GLN A 35 9.79 -2.82 31.35
N PRO A 36 9.66 -2.38 32.62
CA PRO A 36 10.06 -1.03 33.03
C PRO A 36 11.51 -0.71 32.62
N ILE A 37 11.69 0.41 31.93
CA ILE A 37 13.01 0.83 31.42
C ILE A 37 13.68 1.71 32.46
N GLN A 38 14.84 1.29 32.96
CA GLN A 38 15.55 2.00 34.02
C GLN A 38 15.98 3.40 33.56
N VAL A 39 15.92 4.40 34.44
CA VAL A 39 16.19 5.80 34.10
C VAL A 39 17.22 6.40 35.06
N SER A 40 18.20 7.13 34.51
CA SER A 40 19.18 7.86 35.32
C SER A 40 18.53 8.95 36.19
N GLU A 41 19.20 9.34 37.29
CA GLU A 41 18.70 10.42 38.15
C GLU A 41 18.49 11.75 37.40
N SER A 42 19.32 12.03 36.40
CA SER A 42 19.20 13.27 35.61
C SER A 42 17.87 13.30 34.85
N PHE A 43 17.47 12.19 34.24
CA PHE A 43 16.19 12.10 33.53
C PHE A 43 15.01 12.04 34.50
N ARG A 44 15.15 11.38 35.66
CA ARG A 44 14.13 11.42 36.73
C ARG A 44 13.84 12.83 37.22
N LYS A 45 14.88 13.65 37.41
CA LYS A 45 14.75 15.08 37.77
C LYS A 45 14.02 15.89 36.69
N ASN A 46 14.10 15.45 35.44
CA ASN A 46 13.40 16.06 34.30
C ASN A 46 11.99 15.47 34.08
N GLY A 47 11.46 14.68 35.02
CA GLY A 47 10.09 14.16 34.99
C GLY A 47 9.90 12.82 34.26
N PHE A 48 10.98 12.18 33.80
CA PHE A 48 10.88 10.84 33.20
C PHE A 48 10.82 9.75 34.28
N THR A 49 9.88 8.82 34.12
CA THR A 49 9.76 7.62 34.96
C THR A 49 10.01 6.36 34.12
N GLU A 50 10.28 5.24 34.80
CA GLU A 50 10.51 3.95 34.13
C GLU A 50 9.26 3.50 33.36
N GLN A 51 8.06 3.78 33.90
CA GLN A 51 6.77 3.51 33.26
C GLN A 51 6.52 4.44 32.07
N THR A 52 6.97 5.70 32.14
CA THR A 52 6.86 6.63 31.01
C THR A 52 7.65 6.12 29.81
N LEU A 53 8.89 5.67 30.03
CA LEU A 53 9.73 5.14 28.95
C LEU A 53 9.24 3.79 28.43
N GLN A 54 8.76 2.91 29.32
CA GLN A 54 8.12 1.66 28.95
C GLN A 54 6.93 1.91 28.01
N ARG A 55 6.03 2.84 28.37
CA ARG A 55 4.87 3.20 27.54
C ARG A 55 5.29 3.79 26.20
N MET A 56 6.24 4.72 26.19
CA MET A 56 6.76 5.33 24.97
C MET A 56 7.30 4.27 23.99
N LEU A 57 8.02 3.27 24.50
CA LEU A 57 8.57 2.19 23.68
C LEU A 57 7.48 1.24 23.15
N VAL A 58 6.48 0.90 23.99
CA VAL A 58 5.29 0.12 23.57
C VAL A 58 4.53 0.86 22.47
N ASP A 59 4.23 2.14 22.67
CA ASP A 59 3.51 2.98 21.71
C ASP A 59 4.28 3.08 20.39
N THR A 60 5.60 3.29 20.46
CA THR A 60 6.46 3.38 19.28
C THR A 60 6.50 2.06 18.49
N LEU A 61 6.70 0.92 19.16
CA LEU A 61 6.71 -0.38 18.49
C LEU A 61 5.34 -0.75 17.90
N SER A 62 4.25 -0.35 18.55
CA SER A 62 2.89 -0.53 18.05
C SER A 62 2.62 0.35 16.82
N GLU A 63 3.06 1.61 16.84
CA GLU A 63 2.96 2.54 15.72
C GLU A 63 3.75 2.04 14.51
N LEU A 64 4.98 1.56 14.70
CA LEU A 64 5.81 1.02 13.61
C LEU A 64 5.15 -0.21 12.95
N ARG A 65 4.58 -1.13 13.74
CA ARG A 65 3.82 -2.28 13.21
C ARG A 65 2.57 -1.83 12.45
N THR A 66 1.84 -0.86 12.99
CA THR A 66 0.63 -0.30 12.34
C THR A 66 0.98 0.40 11.03
N THR A 67 2.09 1.14 11.02
CA THR A 67 2.61 1.81 9.82
C THR A 67 2.94 0.79 8.74
N ALA A 68 3.66 -0.28 9.09
CA ALA A 68 3.99 -1.35 8.14
C ALA A 68 2.75 -2.06 7.56
N LYS A 69 1.71 -2.30 8.38
CA LYS A 69 0.42 -2.84 7.92
C LYS A 69 -0.28 -1.95 6.89
N GLY A 70 0.01 -0.65 6.88
CA GLY A 70 -0.48 0.29 5.87
C GLY A 70 0.26 0.23 4.53
N VAL A 71 1.47 -0.32 4.50
CA VAL A 71 2.33 -0.41 3.30
C VAL A 71 2.05 -1.70 2.54
N THR A 72 2.04 -2.83 3.25
CA THR A 72 1.83 -4.16 2.66
C THR A 72 0.45 -4.71 3.05
N PRO A 73 -0.45 -5.04 2.09
CA PRO A 73 -1.88 -5.25 2.33
C PRO A 73 -2.27 -6.40 3.29
N GLU A 74 -1.49 -7.48 3.35
CA GLU A 74 -1.69 -8.57 4.31
C GLU A 74 -0.36 -9.03 4.90
N THR A 75 0.34 -8.16 5.62
CA THR A 75 1.46 -8.62 6.47
C THR A 75 0.92 -9.56 7.54
N ALA A 76 1.47 -10.77 7.61
CA ALA A 76 1.11 -11.76 8.63
C ALA A 76 1.73 -11.44 10.00
N ASP A 77 1.58 -10.20 10.47
CA ASP A 77 2.04 -9.79 11.79
C ASP A 77 0.94 -9.97 12.83
N GLY A 78 0.99 -11.12 13.50
CA GLY A 78 0.16 -11.45 14.66
C GLY A 78 0.83 -11.13 16.00
N GLU A 79 2.00 -10.49 16.00
CA GLU A 79 2.72 -10.19 17.24
C GLU A 79 2.14 -8.95 17.93
N GLN A 80 1.76 -9.09 19.20
CA GLN A 80 1.30 -7.97 20.02
C GLN A 80 2.45 -7.35 20.81
N VAL A 81 2.41 -6.03 21.05
CA VAL A 81 3.37 -5.35 21.92
C VAL A 81 2.63 -4.87 23.17
N LEU A 82 3.06 -5.35 24.33
CA LEU A 82 2.33 -5.16 25.58
C LEU A 82 3.26 -4.69 26.69
N SER A 83 2.76 -3.83 27.57
CA SER A 83 3.45 -3.47 28.81
C SER A 83 3.40 -4.59 29.84
N GLU A 84 2.33 -5.37 29.83
CA GLU A 84 2.11 -6.54 30.68
C GLU A 84 1.10 -7.47 30.00
N LEU A 85 1.19 -8.77 30.26
CA LEU A 85 0.19 -9.74 29.87
C LEU A 85 -0.92 -9.77 30.93
N ASP A 86 -1.96 -8.93 30.76
CA ASP A 86 -3.08 -8.88 31.71
C ASP A 86 -4.12 -9.97 31.39
N PHE A 87 -4.05 -11.08 32.13
CA PHE A 87 -5.04 -12.16 32.06
C PHE A 87 -6.01 -12.08 33.25
N PRO A 88 -7.29 -12.47 33.05
CA PRO A 88 -8.27 -12.50 34.14
C PRO A 88 -7.79 -13.39 35.29
N ASP A 89 -7.81 -12.85 36.51
CA ASP A 89 -7.34 -13.52 37.72
C ASP A 89 -8.51 -14.16 38.45
N PHE A 90 -8.85 -15.38 38.06
CA PHE A 90 -9.78 -16.23 38.81
C PHE A 90 -9.12 -17.57 39.11
N SER A 91 -9.48 -18.13 40.26
CA SER A 91 -8.95 -19.42 40.72
C SER A 91 -9.67 -20.57 40.03
N VAL A 92 -8.91 -21.57 39.56
CA VAL A 92 -9.48 -22.83 39.10
C VAL A 92 -9.95 -23.63 40.33
N PRO A 93 -11.24 -24.01 40.42
CA PRO A 93 -11.79 -24.74 41.55
C PRO A 93 -10.96 -25.97 41.92
N ASP A 94 -10.78 -26.23 43.21
CA ASP A 94 -10.09 -27.40 43.79
C ASP A 94 -8.59 -27.58 43.43
N THR A 95 -7.97 -26.61 42.76
CA THR A 95 -6.52 -26.68 42.42
C THR A 95 -5.66 -25.65 43.15
N GLY A 96 -6.26 -24.56 43.66
CA GLY A 96 -5.55 -23.43 44.26
C GLY A 96 -4.73 -22.59 43.26
N LEU A 97 -4.79 -22.90 41.96
CA LEU A 97 -4.03 -22.21 40.92
C LEU A 97 -4.86 -21.09 40.28
N SER A 98 -4.24 -19.94 40.09
CA SER A 98 -4.79 -18.84 39.30
C SER A 98 -4.69 -19.15 37.80
N VAL A 99 -5.75 -18.89 37.06
CA VAL A 99 -5.77 -19.02 35.59
C VAL A 99 -4.71 -18.13 34.94
N ARG A 100 -4.44 -16.94 35.46
CA ARG A 100 -3.34 -16.06 35.00
C ARG A 100 -1.98 -16.76 35.08
N SER A 101 -1.71 -17.44 36.20
CA SER A 101 -0.45 -18.18 36.40
C SER A 101 -0.34 -19.39 35.48
N LEU A 102 -1.45 -20.11 35.26
CA LEU A 102 -1.51 -21.24 34.34
C LEU A 102 -1.28 -20.80 32.89
N ILE A 103 -1.90 -19.70 32.45
CA ILE A 103 -1.69 -19.12 31.12
C ILE A 103 -0.23 -18.69 30.96
N GLY A 104 0.31 -17.93 31.92
CA GLY A 104 1.70 -17.48 31.90
C GLY A 104 2.69 -18.65 31.83
N TYR A 105 2.48 -19.70 32.62
CA TYR A 105 3.30 -20.91 32.57
C TYR A 105 3.19 -21.62 31.22
N ALA A 106 1.97 -21.78 30.69
CA ALA A 106 1.76 -22.41 29.39
C ALA A 106 2.46 -21.65 28.27
N ARG A 107 2.36 -20.32 28.23
CA ARG A 107 3.05 -19.47 27.22
C ARG A 107 4.57 -19.53 27.35
N MET A 108 5.09 -19.59 28.59
CA MET A 108 6.52 -19.80 28.85
C MET A 108 7.01 -21.15 28.35
N VAL A 109 6.27 -22.24 28.62
CA VAL A 109 6.59 -23.59 28.11
C VAL A 109 6.51 -23.64 26.58
N LEU A 110 5.53 -22.95 25.99
CA LEU A 110 5.34 -22.86 24.54
C LEU A 110 6.32 -21.89 23.86
N LYS A 111 7.14 -21.15 24.62
CA LYS A 111 8.11 -20.18 24.08
C LYS A 111 7.47 -19.23 23.07
N LEU A 112 6.37 -18.60 23.48
CA LEU A 112 5.58 -17.70 22.62
C LEU A 112 6.02 -16.25 22.71
N ASP A 113 6.57 -15.85 23.86
CA ASP A 113 6.75 -14.45 24.21
C ASP A 113 8.20 -14.03 24.14
N SER A 114 8.44 -12.87 23.52
CA SER A 114 9.69 -12.14 23.61
C SER A 114 9.62 -11.14 24.76
N SER A 115 10.76 -10.79 25.33
CA SER A 115 10.84 -9.76 26.36
C SER A 115 11.82 -8.67 25.98
N LEU A 116 11.49 -7.43 26.32
CA LEU A 116 12.29 -6.26 26.05
C LEU A 116 12.51 -5.50 27.35
N PHE A 117 13.77 -5.27 27.72
CA PHE A 117 14.13 -4.57 28.95
C PHE A 117 15.40 -3.76 28.73
N GLY A 118 15.69 -2.79 29.58
CA GLY A 118 16.88 -1.96 29.38
C GLY A 118 16.95 -0.74 30.26
N SER A 119 17.81 0.21 29.85
CA SER A 119 18.06 1.43 30.59
C SER A 119 18.35 2.62 29.68
N VAL A 120 18.04 3.81 30.19
CA VAL A 120 18.46 5.11 29.64
C VAL A 120 19.38 5.79 30.65
N THR A 121 20.63 6.00 30.23
CA THR A 121 21.71 6.54 31.07
C THR A 121 22.24 7.86 30.51
N GLY A 122 22.80 8.72 31.37
CA GLY A 122 23.29 10.04 30.97
C GLY A 122 22.33 11.18 31.33
N SER A 123 22.40 12.29 30.58
CA SER A 123 21.61 13.52 30.80
C SER A 123 21.08 14.09 29.49
N SER A 124 20.34 15.20 29.54
CA SER A 124 19.86 15.87 28.34
C SER A 124 20.96 16.42 27.42
N ALA A 125 22.17 16.64 27.95
CA ALA A 125 23.32 17.04 27.13
C ALA A 125 23.87 15.88 26.27
N GLY A 126 23.67 14.65 26.72
CA GLY A 126 24.06 13.44 26.04
C GLY A 126 23.68 12.20 26.84
N PHE A 127 23.04 11.24 26.18
CA PHE A 127 22.51 10.04 26.80
C PHE A 127 22.69 8.80 25.93
N SER A 128 22.58 7.64 26.57
CA SER A 128 22.63 6.34 25.92
C SER A 128 21.37 5.56 26.26
N VAL A 129 20.79 4.91 25.24
CA VAL A 129 19.69 3.97 25.35
C VAL A 129 20.25 2.58 25.10
N GLU A 130 20.15 1.70 26.08
CA GLU A 130 20.55 0.30 25.98
C GLU A 130 19.33 -0.58 26.21
N LEU A 131 18.88 -1.28 25.18
CA LEU A 131 17.75 -2.19 25.21
C LEU A 131 18.22 -3.60 24.88
N THR A 132 17.72 -4.59 25.60
CA THR A 132 17.96 -6.01 25.32
C THR A 132 16.65 -6.63 24.88
N LEU A 133 16.60 -7.06 23.62
CA LEU A 133 15.54 -7.93 23.12
C LEU A 133 15.95 -9.37 23.41
N ARG A 134 15.17 -10.05 24.24
CA ARG A 134 15.27 -11.50 24.40
C ARG A 134 14.13 -12.14 23.62
N ASP A 135 14.46 -12.94 22.62
CA ASP A 135 13.48 -13.65 21.82
C ASP A 135 12.80 -14.76 22.63
N SER A 136 11.81 -15.41 22.02
CA SER A 136 11.06 -16.48 22.68
C SER A 136 11.88 -17.75 22.93
N GLN A 137 13.02 -17.91 22.25
CA GLN A 137 13.96 -19.00 22.47
C GLN A 137 14.96 -18.73 23.60
N GLY A 138 15.06 -17.47 24.03
CA GLY A 138 15.94 -17.00 25.09
C GLY A 138 17.22 -16.34 24.59
N GLU A 139 17.43 -16.25 23.27
CA GLU A 139 18.55 -15.55 22.66
C GLU A 139 18.38 -14.04 22.85
N ALA A 140 19.47 -13.36 23.18
CA ALA A 140 19.45 -11.95 23.55
C ALA A 140 20.26 -11.11 22.57
N VAL A 141 19.64 -10.04 22.05
CA VAL A 141 20.28 -9.02 21.24
C VAL A 141 20.28 -7.70 22.02
N VAL A 142 21.46 -7.09 22.15
CA VAL A 142 21.62 -5.80 22.81
C VAL A 142 21.65 -4.70 21.74
N ILE A 143 20.69 -3.79 21.81
CA ILE A 143 20.61 -2.57 21.02
C ILE A 143 21.16 -1.41 21.84
N HIS A 144 22.24 -0.81 21.37
CA HIS A 144 22.85 0.36 21.98
C HIS A 144 22.76 1.57 21.04
N ARG A 145 22.18 2.67 21.53
CA ARG A 145 22.08 3.95 20.81
C ARG A 145 22.55 5.09 21.69
N THR A 146 23.24 6.05 21.10
CA THR A 146 23.73 7.24 21.81
C THR A 146 23.22 8.50 21.12
N ALA A 147 22.77 9.47 21.90
CA ALA A 147 22.43 10.80 21.43
C ALA A 147 23.33 11.83 22.13
N ALA A 148 23.93 12.73 21.35
CA ALA A 148 24.71 13.84 21.86
C ALA A 148 24.16 15.14 21.26
N ASN A 149 23.94 16.15 22.09
CA ASN A 149 23.42 17.42 21.62
C ASN A 149 24.55 18.18 20.90
N LYS A 150 24.51 18.28 19.56
CA LYS A 150 25.44 19.14 18.82
C LYS A 150 25.11 20.58 19.18
N THR A 151 26.00 21.25 19.89
CA THR A 151 25.89 22.68 20.14
C THR A 151 25.82 23.41 18.79
N PRO A 152 24.79 24.23 18.50
CA PRO A 152 24.77 24.99 17.27
C PRO A 152 25.88 26.03 17.35
N SER A 153 26.94 25.82 16.56
CA SER A 153 28.01 26.79 16.36
C SER A 153 27.44 28.03 15.66
N GLY A 154 27.12 29.05 16.46
CA GLY A 154 27.30 30.46 16.13
C GLY A 154 26.39 31.11 15.09
N ARG A 155 25.27 31.69 15.55
CA ARG A 155 24.98 33.14 15.40
C ARG A 155 23.74 33.50 16.21
N ARG A 156 23.90 34.39 17.19
CA ARG A 156 22.78 35.03 17.88
C ARG A 156 22.07 35.98 16.91
N THR A 157 20.82 35.70 16.62
CA THR A 157 19.81 36.75 16.40
C THR A 157 18.62 36.42 17.27
N SER A 158 18.33 37.36 18.16
CA SER A 158 17.26 37.35 19.14
C SER A 158 15.91 37.38 18.45
N GLU A 159 15.12 36.33 18.63
CA GLU A 159 13.66 36.40 18.56
C GLU A 159 13.09 35.38 19.54
N THR A 160 12.39 35.90 20.54
CA THR A 160 11.66 35.16 21.56
C THR A 160 10.52 34.37 20.92
N SER A 161 10.72 33.06 20.75
CA SER A 161 9.65 32.07 20.67
C SER A 161 9.79 31.11 21.84
N ALA A 162 8.77 31.07 22.69
CA ALA A 162 8.67 30.15 23.80
C ALA A 162 8.29 28.75 23.27
N HIS A 163 9.00 27.72 23.75
CA HIS A 163 8.92 26.29 23.44
C HIS A 163 9.86 25.83 22.30
N GLY A 164 11.14 25.65 22.66
CA GLY A 164 12.11 24.97 21.81
C GLY A 164 11.96 23.44 21.85
N PRO A 165 12.29 22.73 20.76
CA PRO A 165 12.40 21.27 20.73
C PRO A 165 13.81 20.87 21.17
N THR A 166 14.04 20.34 22.38
CA THR A 166 15.45 20.12 22.79
C THR A 166 15.80 18.81 23.47
N ASP A 167 14.97 18.22 24.36
CA ASP A 167 15.40 17.00 25.10
C ASP A 167 14.45 15.80 24.87
N THR A 168 13.14 16.01 24.99
CA THR A 168 12.14 14.94 24.82
C THR A 168 12.12 14.39 23.39
N GLN A 169 12.20 15.27 22.38
CA GLN A 169 12.21 14.84 20.97
C GLN A 169 13.47 14.04 20.62
N ALA A 170 14.62 14.39 21.19
CA ALA A 170 15.85 13.65 20.99
C ALA A 170 15.74 12.23 21.58
N LEU A 171 15.13 12.10 22.76
CA LEU A 171 14.87 10.81 23.40
C LEU A 171 13.84 9.98 22.60
N GLU A 172 12.72 10.58 22.19
CA GLU A 172 11.70 9.94 21.36
C GLU A 172 12.29 9.41 20.05
N GLN A 173 13.11 10.22 19.36
CA GLN A 173 13.78 9.79 18.14
C GLN A 173 14.76 8.66 18.40
N THR A 174 15.56 8.73 19.47
CA THR A 174 16.53 7.68 19.81
C THR A 174 15.84 6.37 20.16
N LEU A 175 14.70 6.43 20.87
CA LEU A 175 13.88 5.27 21.17
C LEU A 175 13.22 4.70 19.91
N ARG A 176 12.78 5.55 18.98
CA ARG A 176 12.28 5.11 17.66
C ARG A 176 13.36 4.42 16.83
N ASP A 177 14.58 4.93 16.82
CA ASP A 177 15.71 4.31 16.10
C ASP A 177 16.11 2.97 16.74
N ALA A 178 15.97 2.83 18.06
CA ALA A 178 16.16 1.56 18.76
C ALA A 178 15.00 0.58 18.47
N ALA A 179 13.76 1.07 18.47
CA ALA A 179 12.56 0.29 18.13
C ALA A 179 12.59 -0.24 16.69
N MET A 180 13.13 0.54 15.74
CA MET A 180 13.37 0.09 14.38
C MET A 180 14.39 -1.05 14.30
N GLU A 181 15.47 -1.01 15.08
CA GLU A 181 16.45 -2.11 15.15
C GLU A 181 15.83 -3.36 15.79
N ILE A 182 15.01 -3.20 16.83
CA ILE A 182 14.22 -4.30 17.42
C ILE A 182 13.31 -4.92 16.36
N LEU A 183 12.56 -4.09 15.62
CA LEU A 183 11.63 -4.57 14.58
C LEU A 183 12.37 -5.33 13.48
N LYS A 184 13.58 -4.90 13.10
CA LYS A 184 14.45 -5.59 12.13
C LYS A 184 14.80 -7.02 12.57
N HIS A 185 15.00 -7.25 13.87
CA HIS A 185 15.22 -8.59 14.41
C HIS A 185 13.94 -9.44 14.48
N GLN A 186 12.77 -8.80 14.60
CA GLN A 186 11.49 -9.48 14.73
C GLN A 186 10.83 -9.80 13.37
N SER A 187 10.95 -8.91 12.40
CA SER A 187 10.40 -9.09 11.06
C SER A 187 11.12 -8.23 10.02
N ALA A 188 11.84 -8.89 9.11
CA ALA A 188 12.50 -8.23 7.98
C ALA A 188 11.50 -7.47 7.09
N LEU A 189 10.28 -8.01 6.91
CA LEU A 189 9.25 -7.38 6.08
C LEU A 189 8.73 -6.08 6.73
N LEU A 190 8.37 -6.11 8.01
CA LEU A 190 7.87 -4.90 8.71
C LEU A 190 8.94 -3.81 8.79
N TYR A 191 10.19 -4.21 8.94
CA TYR A 191 11.32 -3.28 8.87
C TYR A 191 11.44 -2.65 7.47
N ALA A 192 11.38 -3.44 6.41
CA ALA A 192 11.40 -2.93 5.03
C ALA A 192 10.20 -2.00 4.73
N ASP A 193 9.01 -2.33 5.23
CA ASP A 193 7.82 -1.49 5.10
C ASP A 193 7.99 -0.13 5.79
N ASN A 194 8.54 -0.10 7.00
CA ASN A 194 8.83 1.16 7.70
C ASN A 194 9.95 1.96 6.99
N LEU A 195 10.98 1.30 6.45
CA LEU A 195 12.00 1.96 5.63
C LEU A 195 11.36 2.64 4.41
N LEU A 196 10.51 1.93 3.68
CA LEU A 196 9.80 2.48 2.52
C LEU A 196 8.94 3.68 2.91
N GLN A 197 8.17 3.58 3.99
CA GLN A 197 7.37 4.70 4.47
C GLN A 197 8.23 5.93 4.82
N ASN A 198 9.37 5.72 5.47
CA ASN A 198 10.30 6.79 5.82
C ASN A 198 10.87 7.46 4.55
N GLN A 199 11.37 6.66 3.60
CA GLN A 199 11.91 7.14 2.33
C GLN A 199 10.85 7.86 1.48
N GLN A 200 9.59 7.42 1.53
CA GLN A 200 8.49 8.09 0.84
C GLN A 200 8.19 9.47 1.45
N ARG A 201 8.16 9.58 2.79
CA ARG A 201 8.03 10.88 3.48
C ARG A 201 9.18 11.82 3.14
N GLU A 202 10.40 11.30 3.12
CA GLU A 202 11.57 12.07 2.72
C GLU A 202 11.46 12.54 1.28
N CYS A 203 11.05 11.66 0.36
CA CYS A 203 10.85 12.04 -1.04
C CYS A 203 9.89 13.23 -1.18
N PHE A 204 8.79 13.27 -0.42
CA PHE A 204 7.84 14.38 -0.46
C PHE A 204 8.23 15.60 0.39
N SER A 205 9.47 15.68 0.88
CA SER A 205 10.01 16.90 1.49
C SER A 205 10.48 17.90 0.41
N GLU A 206 10.43 19.20 0.69
CA GLU A 206 10.56 20.31 -0.29
C GLU A 206 11.85 20.31 -1.15
N LYS A 207 12.86 19.47 -0.85
CA LYS A 207 14.17 19.46 -1.53
C LYS A 207 14.78 18.07 -1.77
N ALA A 208 14.12 16.99 -1.41
CA ALA A 208 14.72 15.66 -1.52
C ALA A 208 14.46 15.03 -2.89
N LYS A 209 15.48 14.37 -3.45
CA LYS A 209 15.24 13.39 -4.53
C LYS A 209 14.58 12.16 -3.89
N CYS A 210 13.65 11.53 -4.60
CA CYS A 210 13.20 10.19 -4.22
C CYS A 210 14.42 9.26 -4.24
N ASP A 211 14.74 8.64 -3.11
CA ASP A 211 15.74 7.58 -3.00
C ASP A 211 15.13 6.43 -2.20
N PHE A 212 14.86 5.33 -2.90
CA PHE A 212 14.28 4.12 -2.34
C PHE A 212 15.28 2.96 -2.29
N HIS A 213 16.59 3.24 -2.40
CA HIS A 213 17.62 2.20 -2.53
C HIS A 213 17.60 1.22 -1.35
N GLU A 214 17.56 1.71 -0.11
CA GLU A 214 17.59 0.87 1.08
C GLU A 214 16.37 -0.06 1.18
N ALA A 215 15.14 0.45 0.99
CA ALA A 215 13.95 -0.39 0.95
C ALA A 215 14.03 -1.43 -0.18
N ARG A 216 14.46 -1.01 -1.38
CA ARG A 216 14.64 -1.91 -2.53
C ARG A 216 15.60 -3.04 -2.22
N GLU A 217 16.76 -2.74 -1.63
CA GLU A 217 17.75 -3.74 -1.25
C GLU A 217 17.15 -4.75 -0.25
N LYS A 218 16.42 -4.26 0.75
CA LYS A 218 15.79 -5.11 1.77
C LYS A 218 14.70 -5.99 1.21
N TYR A 219 13.79 -5.46 0.39
CA TYR A 219 12.81 -6.31 -0.29
C TYR A 219 13.47 -7.30 -1.25
N GLY A 220 14.56 -6.92 -1.94
CA GLY A 220 15.35 -7.83 -2.76
C GLY A 220 15.89 -9.02 -1.98
N GLN A 221 16.44 -8.77 -0.79
CA GLN A 221 16.92 -9.83 0.12
C GLN A 221 15.79 -10.76 0.57
N ILE A 222 14.63 -10.20 0.94
CA ILE A 222 13.45 -10.98 1.37
C ILE A 222 12.91 -11.82 0.20
N ALA A 223 12.78 -11.23 -0.99
CA ALA A 223 12.28 -11.89 -2.20
C ALA A 223 13.19 -13.03 -2.67
N ALA A 224 14.51 -12.90 -2.48
CA ALA A 224 15.49 -13.94 -2.78
C ALA A 224 15.51 -15.09 -1.75
N GLY A 225 14.75 -15.00 -0.65
CA GLY A 225 14.77 -15.97 0.45
C GLY A 225 15.94 -15.77 1.43
N GLY A 226 16.71 -14.69 1.30
CA GLY A 226 17.90 -14.39 2.11
C GLY A 226 17.61 -13.76 3.48
N GLY A 227 16.37 -13.84 3.97
CA GLY A 227 15.94 -13.26 5.26
C GLY A 227 15.45 -14.26 6.30
N GLU A 228 15.39 -15.57 5.97
CA GLU A 228 15.05 -16.63 6.94
C GLU A 228 16.32 -17.29 7.52
N GLU A 229 17.24 -16.48 8.06
CA GLU A 229 18.21 -16.97 9.05
C GLU A 229 17.88 -16.38 10.42
N SER A 230 16.84 -16.93 11.06
CA SER A 230 16.75 -16.97 12.51
C SER A 230 16.51 -18.42 12.95
N HIS A 231 17.61 -19.06 13.35
CA HIS A 231 17.67 -20.29 14.14
C HIS A 231 16.78 -21.46 13.68
N GLU A 232 17.09 -22.04 12.51
CA GLU A 232 16.74 -23.46 12.27
C GLU A 232 17.68 -24.35 13.13
N SER A 233 17.34 -24.48 14.41
CA SER A 233 17.96 -25.45 15.31
C SER A 233 17.69 -26.85 14.78
N LYS A 234 18.77 -27.54 14.35
CA LYS A 234 18.78 -28.94 13.93
C LYS A 234 18.11 -29.80 15.00
N ARG A 235 16.85 -30.16 14.74
CA ARG A 235 16.02 -31.04 15.57
C ARG A 235 16.69 -32.40 15.74
N ASN A 236 16.98 -32.77 16.98
CA ASN A 236 17.19 -34.15 17.35
C ASN A 236 16.52 -34.42 18.71
N THR A 237 15.23 -34.72 18.71
CA THR A 237 14.52 -35.15 19.93
C THR A 237 13.40 -36.12 19.56
N SER A 238 13.69 -37.42 19.67
CA SER A 238 12.80 -38.52 19.30
C SER A 238 11.74 -38.88 20.36
N TRP A 239 11.71 -38.19 21.50
CA TRP A 239 10.78 -38.51 22.59
C TRP A 239 9.47 -37.69 22.55
N THR A 240 9.52 -36.41 22.18
CA THR A 240 8.33 -35.55 22.00
C THR A 240 7.45 -36.02 20.83
N LYS A 241 8.07 -36.60 19.80
CA LYS A 241 7.40 -37.17 18.62
C LYS A 241 6.49 -38.37 18.97
N ARG A 242 6.85 -39.15 20.00
CA ARG A 242 6.06 -40.32 20.44
C ARG A 242 4.85 -39.96 21.30
N MET A 243 4.88 -38.84 22.00
CA MET A 243 3.77 -38.42 22.86
C MET A 243 2.64 -37.74 22.05
N LEU A 244 3.00 -37.01 20.98
CA LEU A 244 2.04 -36.31 20.12
C LEU A 244 1.35 -37.24 19.09
N SER A 245 2.00 -38.36 18.70
CA SER A 245 1.38 -39.36 17.81
C SER A 245 0.25 -40.15 18.49
N THR A 246 0.35 -40.41 19.80
CA THR A 246 -0.69 -41.11 20.57
C THR A 246 -1.99 -40.31 20.71
N LEU A 247 -1.95 -39.00 20.51
CA LEU A 247 -3.11 -38.11 20.59
C LEU A 247 -3.78 -37.84 19.21
N HIS A 248 -3.37 -38.52 18.13
CA HIS A 248 -3.85 -38.26 16.75
C HIS A 248 -3.78 -36.78 16.33
N LEU A 249 -2.79 -36.05 16.86
CA LEU A 249 -2.54 -34.62 16.59
C LEU A 249 -1.34 -34.39 15.64
N SER A 250 -0.76 -35.46 15.11
CA SER A 250 0.34 -35.37 14.15
C SER A 250 -0.12 -35.88 12.79
N THR A 251 -0.25 -34.98 11.83
CA THR A 251 -0.14 -35.35 10.42
C THR A 251 1.33 -35.59 10.11
N ASP A 252 1.62 -36.69 9.42
CA ASP A 252 2.92 -36.91 8.81
C ASP A 252 3.32 -35.73 7.92
N ASN A 253 4.62 -35.39 7.93
CA ASN A 253 5.24 -34.34 7.12
C ASN A 253 4.99 -34.53 5.62
N PRO A 254 4.40 -33.53 4.93
CA PRO A 254 4.49 -33.39 3.49
C PRO A 254 4.87 -31.94 3.15
N LYS A 255 6.12 -31.51 3.40
CA LYS A 255 6.56 -30.10 3.38
C LYS A 255 5.82 -29.30 4.46
N THR A 256 6.54 -28.57 5.31
CA THR A 256 5.92 -27.67 6.29
C THR A 256 4.94 -26.72 5.59
N PRO A 257 3.62 -26.84 5.82
CA PRO A 257 2.68 -25.83 5.36
C PRO A 257 2.76 -24.70 6.38
N GLY A 258 3.40 -23.58 6.00
CA GLY A 258 3.16 -22.30 6.68
C GLY A 258 4.28 -21.69 7.51
N THR A 259 5.56 -21.78 7.13
CA THR A 259 6.33 -20.52 7.16
C THR A 259 5.75 -19.68 6.02
N LYS A 260 4.99 -18.64 6.36
CA LYS A 260 4.40 -17.76 5.35
C LYS A 260 5.58 -17.05 4.69
N SER A 261 5.94 -17.49 3.48
CA SER A 261 6.98 -16.84 2.71
C SER A 261 6.64 -15.35 2.57
N ASN A 262 7.55 -14.48 3.00
CA ASN A 262 7.43 -13.04 2.80
C ASN A 262 7.82 -12.64 1.37
N ALA A 263 8.37 -13.57 0.57
CA ALA A 263 8.78 -13.33 -0.79
C ALA A 263 7.67 -12.77 -1.71
N PRO A 264 6.42 -13.29 -1.75
CA PRO A 264 5.35 -12.70 -2.53
C PRO A 264 5.09 -11.22 -2.21
N TRP A 265 5.14 -10.86 -0.94
CA TRP A 265 4.94 -9.47 -0.50
C TRP A 265 6.13 -8.58 -0.84
N ALA A 266 7.34 -9.09 -0.68
CA ALA A 266 8.55 -8.36 -1.08
C ALA A 266 8.61 -8.14 -2.61
N GLU A 267 8.24 -9.14 -3.42
CA GLU A 267 8.09 -8.98 -4.87
C GLU A 267 7.01 -7.93 -5.21
N LEU A 268 5.90 -7.91 -4.46
CA LEU A 268 4.86 -6.91 -4.66
C LEU A 268 5.37 -5.50 -4.38
N MET A 269 6.18 -5.33 -3.33
CA MET A 269 6.78 -4.04 -2.98
C MET A 269 7.89 -3.64 -3.95
N LEU A 270 8.70 -4.57 -4.45
CA LEU A 270 9.65 -4.32 -5.54
C LEU A 270 8.95 -3.84 -6.81
N SER A 271 7.79 -4.44 -7.13
CA SER A 271 6.94 -3.98 -8.22
C SER A 271 6.51 -2.52 -8.02
N LYS A 272 6.10 -2.16 -6.79
CA LYS A 272 5.72 -0.77 -6.47
C LYS A 272 6.90 0.20 -6.54
N LEU A 273 8.07 -0.20 -6.06
CA LEU A 273 9.29 0.60 -6.14
C LEU A 273 9.72 0.86 -7.58
N ASP A 274 9.61 -0.15 -8.45
CA ASP A 274 9.85 0.01 -9.87
C ASP A 274 8.86 0.98 -10.53
N GLU A 275 7.58 0.95 -10.15
CA GLU A 275 6.61 1.95 -10.57
C GLU A 275 7.01 3.36 -10.12
N LEU A 276 7.45 3.53 -8.87
CA LEU A 276 7.89 4.82 -8.31
C LEU A 276 9.14 5.38 -9.02
N ASP A 277 10.01 4.51 -9.53
CA ASP A 277 11.19 4.87 -10.32
C ASP A 277 10.86 5.07 -11.83
N GLY A 278 9.61 4.83 -12.26
CA GLY A 278 9.20 4.84 -13.66
C GLY A 278 9.70 3.65 -14.48
N ASN A 279 10.19 2.59 -13.83
CA ASN A 279 10.61 1.33 -14.42
C ASN A 279 9.41 0.36 -14.57
N TYR A 280 8.45 0.71 -15.42
CA TYR A 280 7.21 -0.06 -15.57
C TYR A 280 7.42 -1.51 -16.02
N GLU A 281 8.43 -1.79 -16.85
CA GLU A 281 8.75 -3.17 -17.23
C GLU A 281 9.25 -4.00 -16.04
N GLY A 282 10.06 -3.41 -15.16
CA GLY A 282 10.46 -4.02 -13.90
C GLY A 282 9.26 -4.28 -13.00
N ALA A 283 8.36 -3.30 -12.87
CA ALA A 283 7.13 -3.41 -12.10
C ALA A 283 6.28 -4.60 -12.56
N ILE A 284 6.09 -4.73 -13.87
CA ILE A 284 5.36 -5.85 -14.51
C ILE A 284 6.09 -7.19 -14.30
N ARG A 285 7.42 -7.20 -14.37
CA ARG A 285 8.22 -8.42 -14.16
C ARG A 285 8.06 -8.97 -12.75
N HIS A 286 8.13 -8.11 -11.73
CA HIS A 286 7.91 -8.49 -10.33
C HIS A 286 6.47 -8.96 -10.10
N ALA A 287 5.48 -8.24 -10.62
CA ALA A 287 4.07 -8.61 -10.49
C ALA A 287 3.72 -9.94 -11.19
N SER A 288 4.17 -10.13 -12.44
CA SER A 288 3.93 -11.37 -13.19
C SER A 288 4.65 -12.58 -12.57
N LYS A 289 5.80 -12.38 -11.92
CA LYS A 289 6.49 -13.42 -11.15
C LYS A 289 5.61 -13.96 -10.02
N ILE A 290 4.84 -13.12 -9.34
CA ILE A 290 3.94 -13.54 -8.26
C ILE A 290 2.88 -14.53 -8.78
N ASP A 291 2.23 -14.21 -9.90
CA ASP A 291 1.27 -15.11 -10.55
C ASP A 291 1.93 -16.44 -10.95
N GLN A 292 3.09 -16.38 -11.61
CA GLN A 292 3.83 -17.58 -12.03
C GLN A 292 4.22 -18.47 -10.84
N GLN A 293 4.65 -17.89 -9.73
CA GLN A 293 4.97 -18.63 -8.51
C GLN A 293 3.73 -19.19 -7.83
N SER A 294 2.61 -18.47 -7.82
CA SER A 294 1.36 -18.96 -7.22
C SER A 294 0.82 -20.24 -7.88
N LYS A 295 1.12 -20.44 -9.18
CA LYS A 295 0.79 -21.68 -9.90
C LYS A 295 1.56 -22.91 -9.38
N ARG A 296 2.66 -22.69 -8.64
CA ARG A 296 3.55 -23.73 -8.11
C ARG A 296 3.52 -23.81 -6.58
N ASP A 297 3.32 -22.68 -5.91
CA ASP A 297 3.29 -22.54 -4.47
C ASP A 297 2.08 -21.71 -4.04
N LYS A 298 1.13 -22.39 -3.39
CA LYS A 298 -0.13 -21.79 -2.92
C LYS A 298 0.09 -20.67 -1.90
N SER A 299 1.24 -20.61 -1.23
CA SER A 299 1.55 -19.51 -0.29
C SER A 299 1.58 -18.13 -0.97
N TRP A 300 1.81 -18.09 -2.28
CA TRP A 300 1.81 -16.86 -3.08
C TRP A 300 0.42 -16.42 -3.54
N GLU A 301 -0.59 -17.29 -3.47
CA GLU A 301 -1.94 -17.06 -4.01
C GLU A 301 -2.59 -15.78 -3.46
N LYS A 302 -2.33 -15.46 -2.19
CA LYS A 302 -2.83 -14.24 -1.55
C LYS A 302 -2.39 -13.00 -2.30
N ALA A 303 -1.10 -12.87 -2.63
CA ALA A 303 -0.55 -11.67 -3.26
C ALA A 303 -1.01 -11.45 -4.71
N VAL A 304 -1.60 -12.46 -5.36
CA VAL A 304 -1.91 -12.44 -6.81
C VAL A 304 -2.87 -11.31 -7.21
N SER A 305 -3.90 -11.03 -6.40
CA SER A 305 -4.84 -9.95 -6.73
C SER A 305 -4.15 -8.58 -6.76
N TRP A 306 -3.32 -8.29 -5.75
CA TRP A 306 -2.50 -7.08 -5.69
C TRP A 306 -1.43 -7.04 -6.79
N ALA A 307 -0.87 -8.18 -7.17
CA ALA A 307 0.08 -8.27 -8.28
C ALA A 307 -0.57 -7.89 -9.61
N TYR A 308 -1.77 -8.42 -9.90
CA TYR A 308 -2.54 -8.01 -11.09
C TYR A 308 -2.89 -6.52 -11.06
N TYR A 309 -3.22 -5.97 -9.90
CA TYR A 309 -3.42 -4.53 -9.76
C TYR A 309 -2.17 -3.73 -10.15
N ASN A 310 -1.01 -4.03 -9.56
CA ASN A 310 0.25 -3.33 -9.88
C ASN A 310 0.64 -3.47 -11.36
N TRP A 311 0.49 -4.67 -11.93
CA TRP A 311 0.74 -4.91 -13.35
C TRP A 311 -0.17 -4.04 -14.22
N GLY A 312 -1.48 -4.03 -13.94
CA GLY A 312 -2.45 -3.22 -14.67
C GLY A 312 -2.17 -1.72 -14.60
N VAL A 313 -1.79 -1.22 -13.42
CA VAL A 313 -1.37 0.18 -13.24
C VAL A 313 -0.13 0.50 -14.07
N ALA A 314 0.90 -0.35 -14.04
CA ALA A 314 2.10 -0.15 -14.85
C ALA A 314 1.81 -0.16 -16.36
N LEU A 315 0.86 -0.99 -16.82
CA LEU A 315 0.41 -0.98 -18.22
C LEU A 315 -0.35 0.30 -18.58
N ASN A 316 -1.19 0.81 -17.68
CA ASN A 316 -1.87 2.10 -17.88
C ASN A 316 -0.87 3.25 -17.98
N ASP A 317 0.15 3.24 -17.12
CA ASP A 317 1.21 4.22 -17.14
C ASP A 317 2.09 4.13 -18.39
N LEU A 318 2.16 2.98 -19.06
CA LEU A 318 2.76 2.82 -20.39
C LEU A 318 1.83 3.25 -21.53
N GLY A 319 0.58 3.63 -21.25
CA GLY A 319 -0.45 3.94 -22.25
C GLY A 319 -1.11 2.71 -22.88
N CYS A 320 -0.81 1.51 -22.37
CA CYS A 320 -1.33 0.23 -22.88
C CYS A 320 -2.69 -0.12 -22.27
N TYR A 321 -3.65 0.81 -22.35
CA TYR A 321 -4.92 0.75 -21.60
C TYR A 321 -5.75 -0.51 -21.85
N GLN A 322 -5.79 -1.04 -23.07
CA GLN A 322 -6.53 -2.28 -23.36
C GLN A 322 -5.91 -3.49 -22.66
N ALA A 323 -4.58 -3.62 -22.66
CA ALA A 323 -3.89 -4.66 -21.91
C ALA A 323 -4.05 -4.45 -20.39
N GLY A 324 -4.03 -3.20 -19.94
CA GLY A 324 -4.33 -2.83 -18.55
C GLY A 324 -5.72 -3.30 -18.12
N VAL A 325 -6.75 -3.12 -18.96
CA VAL A 325 -8.11 -3.62 -18.73
C VAL A 325 -8.11 -5.14 -18.53
N ASP A 326 -7.43 -5.90 -19.39
CA ASP A 326 -7.43 -7.36 -19.33
C ASP A 326 -6.80 -7.87 -18.02
N VAL A 327 -5.70 -7.25 -17.59
CA VAL A 327 -5.01 -7.57 -16.34
C VAL A 327 -5.82 -7.13 -15.11
N LEU A 328 -6.39 -5.92 -15.12
CA LEU A 328 -7.18 -5.39 -14.00
C LEU A 328 -8.49 -6.15 -13.78
N LYS A 329 -9.10 -6.69 -14.85
CA LYS A 329 -10.21 -7.64 -14.74
C LYS A 329 -9.83 -8.87 -13.92
N ALA A 330 -8.62 -9.41 -14.10
CA ALA A 330 -8.14 -10.53 -13.30
C ALA A 330 -7.98 -10.17 -11.82
N SER A 331 -7.58 -8.93 -11.51
CA SER A 331 -7.52 -8.38 -10.15
C SER A 331 -8.91 -8.33 -9.50
N VAL A 332 -9.87 -7.61 -10.11
CA VAL A 332 -11.23 -7.45 -9.54
C VAL A 332 -12.01 -8.77 -9.48
N THR A 333 -11.72 -9.72 -10.37
CA THR A 333 -12.32 -11.06 -10.33
C THR A 333 -11.83 -11.83 -9.10
N ARG A 334 -10.56 -11.68 -8.71
CA ARG A 334 -9.97 -12.37 -7.54
C ARG A 334 -10.31 -11.68 -6.23
N ASN A 335 -10.34 -10.35 -6.24
CA ASN A 335 -10.68 -9.55 -5.08
C ASN A 335 -11.72 -8.48 -5.46
N PRO A 336 -13.02 -8.84 -5.50
CA PRO A 336 -14.11 -7.93 -5.88
C PRO A 336 -14.40 -6.84 -4.84
N SER A 337 -13.75 -6.89 -3.68
CA SER A 337 -13.81 -5.85 -2.65
C SER A 337 -12.64 -4.86 -2.72
N TYR A 338 -11.73 -5.00 -3.67
CA TYR A 338 -10.55 -4.13 -3.76
C TYR A 338 -10.85 -2.85 -4.55
N ALA A 339 -11.27 -1.80 -3.84
CA ALA A 339 -11.64 -0.51 -4.44
C ALA A 339 -10.55 0.09 -5.36
N PRO A 340 -9.24 0.06 -5.02
CA PRO A 340 -8.16 0.49 -5.93
C PRO A 340 -8.16 -0.20 -7.29
N ALA A 341 -8.44 -1.50 -7.36
CA ALA A 341 -8.48 -2.21 -8.65
C ALA A 341 -9.68 -1.79 -9.51
N HIS A 342 -10.85 -1.60 -8.91
CA HIS A 342 -12.01 -1.03 -9.60
C HIS A 342 -11.73 0.38 -10.12
N ASN A 343 -11.11 1.23 -9.30
CA ASN A 343 -10.74 2.59 -9.69
C ASN A 343 -9.74 2.60 -10.87
N ALA A 344 -8.68 1.79 -10.80
CA ALA A 344 -7.70 1.68 -11.90
C ALA A 344 -8.35 1.14 -13.19
N LEU A 345 -9.29 0.19 -13.07
CA LEU A 345 -10.02 -0.32 -14.22
C LEU A 345 -10.90 0.78 -14.85
N ALA A 346 -11.59 1.57 -14.03
CA ALA A 346 -12.34 2.74 -14.48
C ALA A 346 -11.44 3.77 -15.19
N ARG A 347 -10.25 4.03 -14.65
CA ARG A 347 -9.25 4.92 -15.25
C ARG A 347 -8.82 4.44 -16.64
N SER A 348 -8.60 3.13 -16.79
CA SER A 348 -8.26 2.50 -18.08
C SER A 348 -9.37 2.71 -19.12
N TYR A 349 -10.62 2.49 -18.73
CA TYR A 349 -11.77 2.70 -19.61
C TYR A 349 -12.01 4.17 -19.94
N ASN A 350 -11.82 5.09 -18.99
CA ASN A 350 -11.87 6.52 -19.24
C ASN A 350 -10.81 6.94 -20.28
N ALA A 351 -9.60 6.38 -20.19
CA ALA A 351 -8.54 6.64 -21.16
C ALA A 351 -8.87 6.09 -22.57
N LEU A 352 -9.40 4.85 -22.65
CA LEU A 352 -9.87 4.27 -23.92
C LEU A 352 -11.02 5.08 -24.54
N ALA A 353 -11.96 5.55 -23.72
CA ALA A 353 -13.03 6.43 -24.15
C ALA A 353 -12.45 7.76 -24.67
N ALA A 354 -11.49 8.37 -23.97
CA ALA A 354 -10.84 9.60 -24.40
C ALA A 354 -10.07 9.45 -25.72
N ALA A 355 -9.39 8.32 -25.92
CA ALA A 355 -8.68 8.02 -27.17
C ALA A 355 -9.65 7.81 -28.36
N SER A 356 -10.86 7.31 -28.08
CA SER A 356 -11.86 6.99 -29.10
C SER A 356 -12.68 8.21 -29.57
N ILE A 357 -12.55 9.38 -28.94
CA ILE A 357 -13.35 10.59 -29.25
C ILE A 357 -13.16 11.06 -30.70
N ASN A 358 -11.92 10.96 -31.19
CA ASN A 358 -11.52 11.43 -32.51
C ASN A 358 -11.33 10.26 -33.51
N ALA A 359 -11.63 9.03 -33.10
CA ALA A 359 -11.58 7.87 -33.98
C ALA A 359 -12.82 7.90 -34.89
N GLU A 360 -12.60 7.89 -36.21
CA GLU A 360 -13.67 7.80 -37.20
C GLU A 360 -13.67 6.42 -37.89
N PRO A 361 -14.84 5.76 -38.04
CA PRO A 361 -16.15 6.20 -37.56
C PRO A 361 -16.24 6.16 -36.03
N LYS A 362 -16.95 7.10 -35.40
CA LYS A 362 -17.29 7.00 -33.97
C LYS A 362 -18.08 5.71 -33.73
N THR A 363 -17.45 4.73 -33.08
CA THR A 363 -17.98 3.37 -32.94
C THR A 363 -18.76 3.18 -31.63
N ALA A 364 -19.57 2.12 -31.56
CA ALA A 364 -20.19 1.63 -30.33
C ALA A 364 -19.18 1.43 -29.17
N ALA A 365 -17.90 1.21 -29.50
CA ALA A 365 -16.83 1.04 -28.52
C ALA A 365 -16.66 2.24 -27.57
N LEU A 366 -16.89 3.48 -28.03
CA LEU A 366 -16.81 4.66 -27.15
C LEU A 366 -17.87 4.58 -26.04
N THR A 367 -19.13 4.35 -26.39
CA THR A 367 -20.24 4.24 -25.43
C THR A 367 -20.03 3.06 -24.48
N ASP A 368 -19.52 1.93 -25.00
CA ASP A 368 -19.22 0.74 -24.19
C ASP A 368 -18.15 1.04 -23.13
N PHE A 369 -17.04 1.71 -23.49
CA PHE A 369 -15.99 2.06 -22.53
C PHE A 369 -16.48 3.02 -21.45
N ARG A 370 -17.33 4.00 -21.78
CA ARG A 370 -17.87 4.93 -20.77
C ARG A 370 -18.81 4.26 -19.78
N ALA A 371 -19.68 3.37 -20.27
CA ALA A 371 -20.55 2.58 -19.43
C ALA A 371 -19.73 1.70 -18.47
N GLN A 372 -18.68 1.07 -18.98
CA GLN A 372 -17.75 0.27 -18.18
C GLN A 372 -17.00 1.14 -17.15
N ALA A 373 -16.46 2.30 -17.56
CA ALA A 373 -15.79 3.22 -16.64
C ALA A 373 -16.70 3.64 -15.48
N ARG A 374 -17.97 3.96 -15.79
CA ARG A 374 -18.96 4.34 -14.79
C ARG A 374 -19.24 3.19 -13.81
N ALA A 375 -19.48 1.99 -14.31
CA ALA A 375 -19.77 0.83 -13.48
C ALA A 375 -18.63 0.56 -12.47
N GLU A 376 -17.39 0.58 -12.96
CA GLU A 376 -16.21 0.31 -12.12
C GLU A 376 -15.93 1.46 -11.14
N ALA A 377 -16.07 2.72 -11.55
CA ALA A 377 -15.89 3.87 -10.66
C ALA A 377 -16.98 3.93 -9.59
N THR A 378 -18.25 3.63 -9.93
CA THR A 378 -19.34 3.49 -8.98
C THR A 378 -19.01 2.39 -7.96
N LYS A 379 -18.52 1.24 -8.42
CA LYS A 379 -18.13 0.17 -7.50
C LYS A 379 -17.00 0.59 -6.55
N ALA A 380 -16.01 1.32 -7.05
CA ALA A 380 -14.92 1.83 -6.23
C ALA A 380 -15.40 2.78 -5.12
N VAL A 381 -16.30 3.73 -5.42
CA VAL A 381 -16.83 4.67 -4.41
C VAL A 381 -17.82 4.01 -3.43
N GLU A 382 -18.50 2.93 -3.83
CA GLU A 382 -19.31 2.11 -2.93
C GLU A 382 -18.46 1.34 -1.92
N LEU A 383 -17.34 0.77 -2.38
CA LEU A 383 -16.42 0.02 -1.55
C LEU A 383 -15.62 0.93 -0.61
N ASP A 384 -15.22 2.11 -1.09
CA ASP A 384 -14.53 3.12 -0.30
C ASP A 384 -15.10 4.53 -0.58
N PRO A 385 -16.08 4.98 0.24
CA PRO A 385 -16.65 6.33 0.14
C PRO A 385 -15.66 7.45 0.48
N GLY A 386 -14.49 7.14 1.03
CA GLY A 386 -13.38 8.06 1.28
C GLY A 386 -12.41 8.19 0.10
N TYR A 387 -12.56 7.39 -0.95
CA TYR A 387 -11.61 7.33 -2.05
C TYR A 387 -11.77 8.50 -3.04
N GLN A 388 -11.06 9.59 -2.77
CA GLN A 388 -11.14 10.82 -3.55
C GLN A 388 -10.94 10.62 -5.06
N GLU A 389 -9.93 9.84 -5.47
CA GLU A 389 -9.63 9.60 -6.89
C GLU A 389 -10.77 8.89 -7.61
N ALA A 390 -11.46 7.95 -6.95
CA ALA A 390 -12.60 7.23 -7.52
C ALA A 390 -13.76 8.16 -7.88
N PHE A 391 -14.02 9.20 -7.07
CA PHE A 391 -15.00 10.23 -7.41
C PHE A 391 -14.57 11.08 -8.63
N VAL A 392 -13.28 11.33 -8.80
CA VAL A 392 -12.77 12.02 -10.00
C VAL A 392 -12.99 11.15 -11.25
N ASN A 393 -12.64 9.87 -11.18
CA ASN A 393 -12.83 8.95 -12.30
C ASN A 393 -14.31 8.68 -12.62
N LEU A 394 -15.18 8.68 -11.60
CA LEU A 394 -16.63 8.66 -11.78
C LEU A 394 -17.13 9.92 -12.49
N GLY A 395 -16.66 11.09 -12.07
CA GLY A 395 -16.99 12.36 -12.72
C GLY A 395 -16.60 12.38 -14.20
N ASP A 396 -15.43 11.83 -14.55
CA ASP A 396 -14.99 11.73 -15.95
C ASP A 396 -15.85 10.76 -16.77
N ALA A 397 -16.21 9.62 -16.19
CA ALA A 397 -17.09 8.64 -16.83
C ALA A 397 -18.48 9.23 -17.12
N LEU A 398 -18.98 10.09 -16.22
CA LEU A 398 -20.29 10.75 -16.31
C LEU A 398 -20.30 12.02 -17.15
N ARG A 399 -19.16 12.69 -17.34
CA ARG A 399 -19.12 14.02 -17.98
C ARG A 399 -19.49 13.95 -19.46
N PRO A 400 -20.51 14.65 -19.96
CA PRO A 400 -20.78 14.68 -21.40
C PRO A 400 -19.58 15.17 -22.19
N GLN A 401 -19.19 14.46 -23.24
CA GLN A 401 -18.12 14.91 -24.13
C GLN A 401 -18.72 15.84 -25.19
N ARG A 402 -18.19 17.05 -25.31
CA ARG A 402 -18.55 17.98 -26.39
C ARG A 402 -17.54 17.84 -27.50
N ALA A 403 -17.98 17.38 -28.67
CA ALA A 403 -17.12 17.36 -29.85
C ALA A 403 -16.67 18.78 -30.21
N ALA A 404 -15.37 18.98 -30.41
CA ALA A 404 -14.81 20.23 -30.90
C ALA A 404 -15.06 20.36 -32.41
N SER A 405 -16.29 20.67 -32.82
CA SER A 405 -16.55 21.18 -34.16
C SER A 405 -17.81 22.04 -34.22
N THR A 406 -17.60 23.29 -34.60
CA THR A 406 -18.52 24.28 -35.14
C THR A 406 -19.81 23.71 -35.76
N GLY A 407 -20.92 23.81 -35.05
CA GLY A 407 -22.25 23.53 -35.60
C GLY A 407 -23.31 23.69 -34.52
N ARG A 408 -24.18 24.69 -34.66
CA ARG A 408 -25.23 25.06 -33.69
C ARG A 408 -26.36 24.02 -33.52
N ASN A 409 -26.19 22.79 -34.01
CA ASN A 409 -27.21 21.74 -33.96
C ASN A 409 -26.59 20.35 -34.04
N MET A 410 -25.83 19.96 -33.02
CA MET A 410 -25.53 18.54 -32.80
C MET A 410 -25.87 18.21 -31.35
N LYS A 411 -26.86 17.33 -31.17
CA LYS A 411 -27.20 16.75 -29.88
C LYS A 411 -25.91 16.15 -29.33
N ALA A 412 -25.51 16.49 -28.10
CA ALA A 412 -24.43 15.79 -27.42
C ALA A 412 -24.69 14.29 -27.58
N ALA A 413 -23.63 13.48 -27.77
CA ALA A 413 -23.79 12.05 -27.55
C ALA A 413 -24.34 11.92 -26.11
N ASP A 414 -25.60 11.52 -26.00
CA ASP A 414 -26.51 11.75 -24.86
C ASP A 414 -26.29 10.70 -23.77
N ASP A 415 -25.03 10.36 -23.48
CA ASP A 415 -24.67 9.28 -22.56
C ASP A 415 -24.12 9.76 -21.21
N GLY A 416 -23.72 11.03 -21.10
CA GLY A 416 -23.23 11.64 -19.86
C GLY A 416 -24.29 12.43 -19.09
N ASN A 417 -24.15 12.50 -17.77
CA ASN A 417 -24.96 13.37 -16.91
C ASN A 417 -24.08 14.47 -16.30
N GLU A 418 -24.16 15.69 -16.85
CA GLU A 418 -23.36 16.84 -16.40
C GLU A 418 -23.58 17.16 -14.91
N LYS A 419 -24.80 16.96 -14.40
CA LYS A 419 -25.14 17.19 -13.00
C LYS A 419 -24.45 16.18 -12.09
N GLU A 420 -24.57 14.89 -12.38
CA GLU A 420 -23.92 13.84 -11.58
C GLU A 420 -22.39 13.92 -11.67
N ALA A 421 -21.84 14.28 -12.84
CA ALA A 421 -20.41 14.52 -12.98
C ALA A 421 -19.93 15.64 -12.05
N ARG A 422 -20.68 16.75 -11.97
CA ARG A 422 -20.39 17.85 -11.05
C ARG A 422 -20.44 17.39 -9.59
N GLU A 423 -21.50 16.68 -9.20
CA GLU A 423 -21.65 16.15 -7.84
C GLU A 423 -20.48 15.24 -7.45
N ALA A 424 -20.00 14.40 -8.37
CA ALA A 424 -18.84 13.55 -8.13
C ALA A 424 -17.56 14.37 -7.88
N TYR A 425 -17.27 15.37 -8.71
CA TYR A 425 -16.09 16.23 -8.48
C TYR A 425 -16.20 17.06 -7.20
N GLU A 426 -17.39 17.58 -6.88
CA GLU A 426 -17.63 18.30 -5.62
C GLU A 426 -17.42 17.40 -4.42
N LYS A 427 -17.85 16.13 -4.50
CA LYS A 427 -17.58 15.12 -3.47
C LYS A 427 -16.09 14.84 -3.31
N ALA A 428 -15.34 14.71 -4.42
CA ALA A 428 -13.88 14.56 -4.39
C ALA A 428 -13.21 15.74 -3.65
N ILE A 429 -13.64 16.98 -3.94
CA ILE A 429 -13.12 18.18 -3.26
C ILE A 429 -13.48 18.20 -1.78
N ALA A 430 -14.69 17.79 -1.42
CA ALA A 430 -15.16 17.75 -0.03
C ALA A 430 -14.39 16.72 0.81
N LEU A 431 -13.90 15.63 0.21
CA LEU A 431 -13.06 14.65 0.89
C LEU A 431 -11.70 15.22 1.29
N ASN A 432 -11.04 15.97 0.40
CA ASN A 432 -9.81 16.69 0.72
C ASN A 432 -9.59 17.89 -0.23
N VAL A 433 -9.69 19.08 0.36
CA VAL A 433 -9.64 20.37 -0.34
C VAL A 433 -8.22 20.79 -0.77
N ASP A 434 -7.19 20.05 -0.39
CA ASP A 434 -5.81 20.34 -0.80
C ASP A 434 -5.32 19.35 -1.87
N THR A 435 -5.89 18.14 -1.90
CA THR A 435 -5.48 17.09 -2.85
C THR A 435 -6.40 16.92 -4.05
N ALA A 436 -7.58 17.54 -4.14
CA ALA A 436 -8.45 17.36 -5.31
C ALA A 436 -8.12 18.26 -6.53
N GLY A 437 -6.84 18.39 -6.92
CA GLY A 437 -6.40 19.28 -7.99
C GLY A 437 -7.08 18.98 -9.34
N ARG A 438 -7.15 17.70 -9.71
CA ARG A 438 -7.84 17.26 -10.93
C ARG A 438 -9.34 17.55 -10.93
N ALA A 439 -10.04 17.27 -9.82
CA ALA A 439 -11.47 17.54 -9.67
C ALA A 439 -11.79 19.04 -9.87
N ARG A 440 -10.97 19.91 -9.25
CA ARG A 440 -11.07 21.37 -9.41
C ARG A 440 -10.89 21.80 -10.86
N GLN A 441 -9.89 21.24 -11.54
CA GLN A 441 -9.65 21.52 -12.95
C GLN A 441 -10.85 21.09 -13.81
N GLN A 442 -11.41 19.89 -13.59
CA GLN A 442 -12.56 19.45 -14.37
C GLN A 442 -13.78 20.35 -14.13
N LEU A 443 -14.09 20.71 -12.87
CA LEU A 443 -15.19 21.65 -12.57
C LEU A 443 -15.01 23.03 -13.20
N ALA A 444 -13.78 23.58 -13.18
CA ALA A 444 -13.49 24.86 -13.81
C ALA A 444 -13.70 24.84 -15.34
N SER A 445 -13.57 23.66 -15.97
CA SER A 445 -13.84 23.46 -17.40
C SER A 445 -15.31 23.27 -17.75
N MET A 446 -16.19 23.05 -16.76
CA MET A 446 -17.62 22.82 -16.96
C MET A 446 -18.42 24.13 -17.06
N PRO A 447 -19.58 24.15 -17.76
CA PRO A 447 -20.48 25.30 -17.81
C PRO A 447 -20.87 25.80 -16.42
N GLY A 448 -21.08 27.11 -16.26
CA GLY A 448 -21.39 27.71 -14.96
C GLY A 448 -20.17 27.97 -14.08
N GLY A 449 -18.98 27.49 -14.47
CA GLY A 449 -17.71 27.78 -13.81
C GLY A 449 -17.60 27.26 -12.38
N TYR A 450 -16.46 27.53 -11.75
CA TYR A 450 -16.15 27.21 -10.36
C TYR A 450 -15.33 28.40 -9.77
N PRO A 451 -15.45 28.76 -8.48
CA PRO A 451 -15.00 30.07 -7.96
C PRO A 451 -13.50 30.34 -8.14
N ALA A 452 -13.13 31.62 -8.32
CA ALA A 452 -11.77 32.07 -8.61
C ALA A 452 -10.70 31.60 -7.58
N THR A 453 -11.07 31.44 -6.31
CA THR A 453 -10.22 30.93 -5.23
C THR A 453 -9.70 29.50 -5.47
N VAL A 454 -10.29 28.79 -6.41
CA VAL A 454 -9.91 27.43 -6.81
C VAL A 454 -8.70 27.46 -7.73
N GLY A 455 -8.62 28.45 -8.64
CA GLY A 455 -7.46 28.65 -9.51
C GLY A 455 -6.18 28.86 -8.71
N GLU A 456 -6.26 29.61 -7.62
CA GLU A 456 -5.16 29.81 -6.67
C GLU A 456 -4.73 28.50 -5.99
N ARG A 457 -5.68 27.62 -5.64
CA ARG A 457 -5.39 26.31 -5.04
C ARG A 457 -4.76 25.33 -6.03
N ILE A 458 -5.18 25.35 -7.30
CA ILE A 458 -4.54 24.56 -8.37
C ILE A 458 -3.09 25.01 -8.58
N ALA A 459 -2.81 26.31 -8.43
CA ALA A 459 -1.47 26.87 -8.61
C ALA A 459 -0.55 26.68 -7.38
N LYS A 460 -1.06 26.17 -6.26
CA LYS A 460 -0.27 25.96 -5.04
C LYS A 460 0.71 24.81 -5.27
N LYS A 461 2.01 25.13 -5.29
CA LYS A 461 3.06 24.12 -5.39
C LYS A 461 3.01 23.18 -4.21
N ARG A 462 2.97 21.88 -4.52
CA ARG A 462 3.00 20.77 -3.57
C ARG A 462 4.19 19.86 -3.89
N PRO A 463 4.97 19.41 -2.90
CA PRO A 463 6.06 18.46 -3.14
C PRO A 463 5.59 17.17 -3.83
N GLU A 464 4.36 16.74 -3.56
CA GLU A 464 3.79 15.53 -4.18
C GLU A 464 3.35 15.74 -5.64
N CYS A 465 3.37 16.98 -6.15
CA CYS A 465 3.03 17.35 -7.52
C CYS A 465 4.23 17.91 -8.31
N ARG A 466 5.45 17.55 -7.91
CA ARG A 466 6.67 17.93 -8.62
C ARG A 466 6.83 17.18 -9.94
N GLN A 467 7.50 17.81 -10.91
CA GLN A 467 7.53 17.36 -12.31
C GLN A 467 8.39 16.10 -12.57
N ASP A 468 9.24 15.70 -11.63
CA ASP A 468 10.11 14.52 -11.75
C ASP A 468 9.47 13.23 -11.20
N LEU A 469 8.23 13.28 -10.71
CA LEU A 469 7.49 12.11 -10.24
C LEU A 469 6.75 11.39 -11.38
N PRO A 470 6.54 10.07 -11.29
CA PRO A 470 5.77 9.30 -12.26
C PRO A 470 4.28 9.66 -12.26
N PRO A 471 3.55 9.47 -13.38
CA PRO A 471 2.15 9.87 -13.52
C PRO A 471 1.20 9.20 -12.52
N SER A 472 1.33 7.89 -12.26
CA SER A 472 0.50 7.20 -11.26
C SER A 472 0.58 7.86 -9.87
N LEU A 473 1.76 8.34 -9.49
CA LEU A 473 1.99 8.99 -8.20
C LEU A 473 1.40 10.39 -8.15
N LEU A 474 1.51 11.13 -9.26
CA LEU A 474 0.89 12.45 -9.40
C LEU A 474 -0.65 12.32 -9.35
N GLU A 475 -1.21 11.32 -10.03
CA GLU A 475 -2.64 11.02 -10.00
C GLU A 475 -3.11 10.64 -8.59
N ALA A 476 -2.40 9.72 -7.92
CA ALA A 476 -2.71 9.30 -6.55
C ALA A 476 -2.57 10.45 -5.53
N SER A 477 -1.67 11.41 -5.79
CA SER A 477 -1.49 12.64 -4.99
C SER A 477 -2.54 13.71 -5.31
N GLY A 478 -3.39 13.44 -6.31
CA GLY A 478 -4.49 14.27 -6.77
C GLY A 478 -4.06 15.53 -7.51
N CYS A 479 -2.88 15.50 -8.12
CA CYS A 479 -2.38 16.57 -8.98
C CYS A 479 -3.29 16.78 -10.19
N SER A 480 -3.30 18.01 -10.72
CA SER A 480 -4.07 18.40 -11.89
C SER A 480 -3.48 17.82 -13.19
N ASP A 481 -4.29 17.70 -14.26
CA ASP A 481 -3.81 17.29 -15.59
C ASP A 481 -2.74 18.24 -16.14
N THR A 482 -2.70 19.48 -15.64
CA THR A 482 -1.70 20.47 -16.02
C THR A 482 -0.34 20.13 -15.39
N GLU A 483 -0.34 19.74 -14.11
CA GLU A 483 0.86 19.29 -13.40
C GLU A 483 1.36 17.94 -13.97
N ILE A 484 0.45 17.00 -14.23
CA ILE A 484 0.78 15.70 -14.83
C ILE A 484 1.41 15.87 -16.22
N ARG A 485 0.86 16.74 -17.07
CA ARG A 485 1.45 17.02 -18.39
C ARG A 485 2.79 17.74 -18.30
N ALA A 486 2.98 18.63 -17.33
CA ALA A 486 4.27 19.28 -17.11
C ALA A 486 5.35 18.27 -16.70
N ALA A 487 4.98 17.27 -15.88
CA ALA A 487 5.85 16.15 -15.56
C ALA A 487 6.21 15.34 -16.82
N ALA A 488 5.26 15.10 -17.73
CA ALA A 488 5.52 14.49 -19.05
C ALA A 488 6.64 15.20 -19.82
N THR A 489 6.59 16.53 -19.84
CA THR A 489 7.52 17.32 -20.66
C THR A 489 8.94 17.33 -20.11
N HIS A 490 9.12 17.15 -18.80
CA HIS A 490 10.40 17.26 -18.10
C HIS A 490 10.92 15.93 -17.50
N GLY A 491 10.09 14.88 -17.50
CA GLY A 491 10.40 13.55 -16.99
C GLY A 491 11.19 12.67 -17.96
N SER A 492 11.50 11.45 -17.50
CA SER A 492 12.24 10.44 -18.28
C SER A 492 11.48 10.02 -19.56
N GLU A 493 12.17 9.37 -20.50
CA GLU A 493 11.54 8.84 -21.74
C GLU A 493 10.36 7.91 -21.43
N ALA A 494 10.40 7.16 -20.32
CA ALA A 494 9.29 6.32 -19.86
C ALA A 494 8.04 7.15 -19.48
N VAL A 495 8.22 8.27 -18.76
CA VAL A 495 7.16 9.22 -18.39
C VAL A 495 6.56 9.91 -19.64
N ARG A 496 7.39 10.15 -20.66
CA ARG A 496 6.95 10.70 -21.97
C ARG A 496 6.14 9.71 -22.79
N ILE A 497 6.57 8.45 -22.85
CA ILE A 497 5.89 7.38 -23.62
C ILE A 497 4.48 7.16 -23.07
N GLY A 498 4.32 7.09 -21.75
CA GLY A 498 3.04 6.93 -21.07
C GLY A 498 1.99 8.01 -21.35
N LEU A 499 2.44 9.27 -21.45
CA LEU A 499 1.54 10.43 -21.53
C LEU A 499 1.27 10.92 -22.96
N THR A 500 2.08 10.53 -23.95
CA THR A 500 1.96 11.04 -25.34
C THR A 500 1.39 10.02 -26.32
N GLY A 501 1.28 8.74 -25.95
CA GLY A 501 0.82 7.70 -26.88
C GLY A 501 1.63 7.66 -28.18
N SER A 502 2.93 7.97 -28.10
CA SER A 502 3.85 8.03 -29.25
C SER A 502 3.92 6.68 -29.98
N HIS A 503 4.29 6.66 -31.27
CA HIS A 503 4.46 5.44 -32.07
C HIS A 503 5.41 4.38 -31.46
N LYS A 504 6.31 4.77 -30.53
CA LYS A 504 7.10 3.80 -29.72
C LYS A 504 6.25 2.99 -28.72
N ALA A 505 5.15 3.54 -28.22
CA ALA A 505 4.23 2.85 -27.31
C ALA A 505 3.58 1.63 -27.98
N ALA A 506 3.35 1.67 -29.30
CA ALA A 506 2.75 0.56 -30.04
C ALA A 506 3.59 -0.74 -29.97
N GLY A 507 4.93 -0.62 -30.00
CA GLY A 507 5.82 -1.77 -29.84
C GLY A 507 5.90 -2.29 -28.40
N VAL A 508 5.77 -1.41 -27.40
CA VAL A 508 5.76 -1.79 -25.98
C VAL A 508 4.45 -2.50 -25.62
N CYS A 509 3.31 -1.99 -26.09
CA CYS A 509 1.98 -2.56 -25.80
C CYS A 509 1.69 -3.87 -26.52
N THR A 510 2.57 -4.31 -27.44
CA THR A 510 2.47 -5.60 -28.13
C THR A 510 3.54 -6.59 -27.68
N ASN A 511 4.40 -6.21 -26.73
CA ASN A 511 5.44 -7.09 -26.20
C ASN A 511 4.82 -8.23 -25.38
N PRO A 512 4.89 -9.49 -25.82
CA PRO A 512 4.25 -10.61 -25.13
C PRO A 512 4.83 -10.85 -23.73
N ALA A 513 6.05 -10.38 -23.43
CA ALA A 513 6.63 -10.48 -22.09
C ALA A 513 5.95 -9.57 -21.06
N LEU A 514 5.20 -8.56 -21.51
CA LEU A 514 4.48 -7.60 -20.66
C LEU A 514 2.97 -7.86 -20.61
N LEU A 515 2.46 -8.79 -21.42
CA LEU A 515 1.04 -9.06 -21.57
C LEU A 515 0.61 -10.30 -20.78
N LEU A 516 -0.65 -10.31 -20.37
CA LEU A 516 -1.24 -11.48 -19.72
C LEU A 516 -1.26 -12.67 -20.71
N PRO A 517 -0.75 -13.85 -20.35
CA PRO A 517 -0.79 -15.02 -21.22
C PRO A 517 -2.23 -15.41 -21.57
N GLN A 518 -2.50 -15.72 -22.84
CA GLN A 518 -3.86 -16.02 -23.31
C GLN A 518 -4.52 -17.24 -22.65
N SER A 519 -3.75 -18.13 -22.01
CA SER A 519 -4.28 -19.30 -21.29
C SER A 519 -4.99 -18.94 -19.98
N ASP A 520 -4.82 -17.72 -19.47
CA ASP A 520 -5.36 -17.28 -18.18
C ASP A 520 -6.68 -16.49 -18.31
N PHE A 521 -7.20 -16.30 -19.54
CA PHE A 521 -8.56 -15.83 -19.75
C PHE A 521 -9.54 -16.93 -19.32
N ILE A 522 -10.07 -16.83 -18.09
CA ILE A 522 -11.28 -17.59 -17.73
C ILE A 522 -12.37 -17.15 -18.70
N ALA A 523 -12.72 -18.04 -19.62
CA ALA A 523 -13.74 -17.79 -20.63
C ALA A 523 -15.05 -17.38 -19.96
N ASN A 524 -15.53 -16.17 -20.26
CA ASN A 524 -16.94 -15.84 -20.19
C ASN A 524 -17.39 -15.51 -21.62
N PRO A 525 -18.44 -16.16 -22.16
CA PRO A 525 -18.77 -16.08 -23.57
C PRO A 525 -19.56 -14.80 -23.83
N VAL A 526 -18.92 -13.74 -24.30
CA VAL A 526 -19.60 -12.67 -25.01
C VAL A 526 -18.81 -12.32 -26.26
N GLY A 527 -19.31 -12.80 -27.40
CA GLY A 527 -19.40 -12.07 -28.66
C GLY A 527 -18.10 -11.62 -29.34
N LYS A 528 -17.64 -12.45 -30.29
CA LYS A 528 -16.93 -12.09 -31.55
C LYS A 528 -15.82 -11.05 -31.46
N SER A 529 -14.58 -11.54 -31.57
CA SER A 529 -13.40 -10.74 -31.92
C SER A 529 -13.61 -9.95 -33.21
N GLY A 530 -13.69 -8.62 -33.09
CA GLY A 530 -13.22 -7.73 -34.14
C GLY A 530 -11.71 -7.58 -33.98
N GLN A 531 -10.94 -8.05 -34.97
CA GLN A 531 -9.56 -7.64 -35.13
C GLN A 531 -9.50 -6.11 -35.13
N ILE A 532 -8.76 -5.51 -34.20
CA ILE A 532 -8.44 -4.09 -34.30
C ILE A 532 -7.25 -3.98 -35.25
N THR A 533 -7.54 -3.62 -36.50
CA THR A 533 -6.56 -3.17 -37.48
C THR A 533 -5.87 -1.91 -36.99
N GLU A 534 -4.55 -1.98 -36.98
CA GLU A 534 -3.58 -0.91 -36.88
C GLU A 534 -4.02 0.33 -37.70
N VAL A 535 -4.27 1.46 -37.03
CA VAL A 535 -4.50 2.75 -37.72
C VAL A 535 -3.12 3.31 -38.10
N GLN A 536 -2.66 2.93 -39.28
CA GLN A 536 -1.53 3.55 -39.95
C GLN A 536 -1.90 5.02 -40.25
N ARG A 537 -1.20 5.97 -39.63
CA ARG A 537 -1.26 7.38 -40.05
C ARG A 537 -0.36 7.56 -41.27
N ASP A 538 -0.95 7.72 -42.44
CA ASP A 538 -0.24 8.29 -43.58
C ASP A 538 0.12 9.74 -43.27
N VAL A 539 1.41 10.01 -43.20
CA VAL A 539 1.98 11.36 -43.15
C VAL A 539 2.17 11.80 -44.60
N GLU A 540 1.18 12.50 -45.16
CA GLU A 540 1.41 13.28 -46.38
C GLU A 540 2.33 14.46 -46.05
N GLY A 541 3.60 14.28 -46.42
CA GLY A 541 4.61 15.31 -46.37
C GLY A 541 4.29 16.48 -47.30
N THR A 542 4.42 17.69 -46.76
CA THR A 542 4.41 18.96 -47.47
C THR A 542 5.42 18.96 -48.63
N GLY A 543 4.93 18.78 -49.86
CA GLY A 543 5.68 18.95 -51.10
C GLY A 543 5.46 20.32 -51.71
N ARG A 544 6.56 21.08 -51.88
CA ARG A 544 6.63 22.41 -52.51
C ARG A 544 5.91 22.45 -53.87
N LEU A 545 4.93 23.34 -54.00
CA LEU A 545 4.42 23.77 -55.31
C LEU A 545 5.42 24.76 -55.93
N HIS A 546 6.26 24.25 -56.83
CA HIS A 546 6.95 25.07 -57.81
C HIS A 546 5.99 25.46 -58.93
N THR A 547 5.81 26.76 -59.10
CA THR A 547 5.10 27.40 -60.21
C THR A 547 5.80 27.11 -61.54
N ARG A 548 5.13 26.42 -62.46
CA ARG A 548 5.52 26.34 -63.86
C ARG A 548 4.50 27.07 -64.73
N ARG A 549 4.92 28.24 -65.24
CA ARG A 549 4.31 28.95 -66.37
C ARG A 549 4.02 27.97 -67.51
N GLN A 550 2.80 27.96 -68.02
CA GLN A 550 2.54 27.63 -69.42
C GLN A 550 2.32 28.92 -70.20
N ARG A 551 3.14 29.09 -71.23
CA ARG A 551 2.91 29.97 -72.39
C ARG A 551 2.12 29.16 -73.42
N SER A 552 1.41 29.92 -74.26
CA SER A 552 0.64 29.59 -75.47
C SER A 552 -0.72 28.97 -75.23
#